data_AF-A0A7G2TIW0-F1
#
_entry.id   AF-A0A7G2TIW0-F1
#
_cell.length_a   1.000
_cell.length_b   1.000
_cell.length_c   1.000
_cell.angle_alpha   90.00
_cell.angle_beta   90.00
_cell.angle_gamma   90.00
#
_symmetry.space_group_name_H-M   'P 1'
#
loop_
_entity.id
_entity.type
_entity.pdbx_description
1 polymer ?
#
loop_
_entity_poly.entity_id
_entity_poly.type
_entity_poly.pdbx_seq_one_letter_code
_entity_poly.pdbx_strand_id
1 'polypeptide(L)'
;MAVLGLTACAQAPRSRSAPDPAAVAEVTRAVQAPLASTRSQDPLDRVRLGPADIGDVGSTAAGIASGFTEANPLVSWAGGGAPLMLIPVKYAAKKALVSIGTKPARANWTVETAGMFAACNNIALLAGGVPPAAIGIGAVCAIAFSQNSRNRYERRTGRTLDGAPLAQTRVQ
;
A
#
# COMPACT_ATOMS: atom_id res chain seq x y z
N MET A 1 25.91 24.35 58.32
CA MET A 1 26.03 24.12 56.86
C MET A 1 27.26 24.88 56.37
N ALA A 2 28.29 24.16 55.90
CA ALA A 2 29.56 24.67 55.33
C ALA A 2 29.31 25.33 53.95
N VAL A 3 29.87 26.47 53.49
CA VAL A 3 31.23 27.07 53.43
C VAL A 3 31.99 26.74 52.12
N LEU A 4 32.26 27.80 51.31
CA LEU A 4 33.30 28.02 50.26
C LEU A 4 33.39 27.03 49.06
N GLY A 5 33.89 27.36 47.85
CA GLY A 5 34.55 28.52 47.25
C GLY A 5 35.31 28.12 45.97
N LEU A 6 35.50 29.09 45.05
CA LEU A 6 36.62 29.34 44.10
C LEU A 6 37.06 28.33 43.00
N THR A 7 36.92 28.83 41.75
CA THR A 7 37.81 28.82 40.55
C THR A 7 39.05 27.91 40.46
N ALA A 8 39.24 27.30 39.27
CA ALA A 8 40.55 27.23 38.60
C ALA A 8 40.42 26.99 37.08
N CYS A 9 41.16 27.76 36.28
CA CYS A 9 41.38 27.53 34.85
C CYS A 9 42.12 26.21 34.59
N ALA A 10 41.82 25.55 33.47
CA ALA A 10 42.73 24.56 32.88
C ALA A 10 42.96 24.89 31.40
N GLN A 11 44.20 25.25 31.08
CA GLN A 11 44.73 25.40 29.72
C GLN A 11 45.07 24.01 29.12
N ALA A 12 44.49 23.71 27.95
CA ALA A 12 44.99 22.95 26.78
C ALA A 12 45.60 21.52 26.96
N PRO A 13 45.47 20.65 25.93
CA PRO A 13 46.30 20.81 24.74
C PRO A 13 45.50 20.91 23.45
N ARG A 14 45.96 21.81 22.57
CA ARG A 14 45.73 21.66 21.13
C ARG A 14 46.48 20.40 20.69
N SER A 15 45.74 19.37 20.32
CA SER A 15 46.13 18.52 19.20
C SER A 15 44.94 18.41 18.28
N ARG A 16 44.84 19.32 17.30
CA ARG A 16 44.10 18.99 16.08
C ARG A 16 44.96 17.99 15.33
N SER A 17 44.91 16.73 15.75
CA SER A 17 45.11 15.65 14.79
C SER A 17 44.04 15.88 13.73
N ALA A 18 44.43 15.99 12.45
CA ALA A 18 43.47 15.96 11.37
C ALA A 18 42.54 14.76 11.63
N PRO A 19 41.20 14.95 11.60
CA PRO A 19 40.30 13.85 11.86
C PRO A 19 40.65 12.75 10.87
N ASP A 20 40.92 11.55 11.40
CA ASP A 20 41.37 10.40 10.61
C ASP A 20 40.44 10.27 9.40
N PRO A 21 40.96 10.34 8.16
CA PRO A 21 40.13 10.27 6.97
C PRO A 21 39.30 8.98 6.94
N ALA A 22 39.76 7.91 7.60
CA ALA A 22 38.98 6.69 7.77
C ALA A 22 37.79 6.90 8.72
N ALA A 23 37.98 7.59 9.85
CA ALA A 23 36.91 7.93 10.78
C ALA A 23 35.90 8.93 10.17
N VAL A 24 36.37 9.89 9.39
CA VAL A 24 35.50 10.80 8.63
C VAL A 24 34.74 10.04 7.54
N ALA A 25 35.39 9.12 6.82
CA ALA A 25 34.73 8.29 5.81
C ALA A 25 33.70 7.33 6.44
N GLU A 26 33.97 6.79 7.63
CA GLU A 26 33.08 5.90 8.34
C GLU A 26 31.89 6.63 8.95
N VAL A 27 32.10 7.81 9.55
CA VAL A 27 31.00 8.70 9.98
C VAL A 27 30.21 9.19 8.78
N THR A 28 30.86 9.57 7.67
CA THR A 28 30.17 9.98 6.45
C THR A 28 29.35 8.82 5.86
N ARG A 29 29.88 7.59 5.86
CA ARG A 29 29.14 6.38 5.44
C ARG A 29 28.00 6.07 6.41
N ALA A 30 28.20 6.22 7.72
CA ALA A 30 27.18 6.01 8.75
C ALA A 30 26.11 7.12 8.78
N VAL A 31 26.42 8.30 8.26
CA VAL A 31 25.48 9.43 8.09
C VAL A 31 24.82 9.42 6.71
N GLN A 32 25.46 8.85 5.68
CA GLN A 32 24.87 8.66 4.34
C GLN A 32 24.03 7.37 4.22
N ALA A 33 24.36 6.30 4.95
CA ALA A 33 23.56 5.07 4.97
C ALA A 33 22.10 5.27 5.45
N PRO A 34 21.81 6.13 6.45
CA PRO A 34 20.44 6.48 6.82
C PRO A 34 19.75 7.34 5.75
N LEU A 35 20.48 8.19 5.03
CA LEU A 35 19.90 9.04 3.97
C LEU A 35 19.49 8.24 2.73
N ALA A 36 20.19 7.14 2.43
CA ALA A 36 19.79 6.19 1.39
C ALA A 36 18.57 5.32 1.78
N SER A 37 18.27 5.20 3.09
CA SER A 37 17.13 4.45 3.63
C SER A 37 15.80 5.22 3.52
N THR A 38 15.85 6.55 3.43
CA THR A 38 14.71 7.39 3.05
C THR A 38 14.48 7.43 1.54
N ARG A 39 14.58 6.28 0.86
CA ARG A 39 13.99 6.14 -0.48
C ARG A 39 12.48 6.38 -0.27
N SER A 40 11.99 7.53 -0.73
CA SER A 40 10.56 7.89 -0.74
C SER A 40 9.75 6.64 -1.09
N GLN A 41 9.15 5.99 -0.09
CA GLN A 41 8.35 4.79 -0.31
C GLN A 41 7.23 5.20 -1.26
N ASP A 42 7.11 4.51 -2.40
CA ASP A 42 6.06 4.83 -3.35
C ASP A 42 4.72 4.75 -2.60
N PRO A 43 3.75 5.64 -2.84
CA PRO A 43 2.44 5.53 -2.21
C PRO A 43 1.79 4.13 -2.37
N LEU A 44 2.17 3.38 -3.41
CA LEU A 44 1.73 2.01 -3.65
C LEU A 44 2.39 0.96 -2.72
N ASP A 45 3.51 1.29 -2.08
CA ASP A 45 4.18 0.48 -1.05
C ASP A 45 3.52 0.62 0.34
N ARG A 46 2.41 1.35 0.45
CA ARG A 46 1.62 1.49 1.68
C ARG A 46 0.22 0.92 1.50
N VAL A 47 -0.37 0.40 2.58
CA VAL A 47 -1.78 0.01 2.55
C VAL A 47 -2.65 1.25 2.34
N ARG A 48 -3.45 1.24 1.29
CA ARG A 48 -4.31 2.36 0.89
C ARG A 48 -5.67 1.89 0.45
N LEU A 49 -6.60 2.82 0.31
CA LEU A 49 -7.80 2.63 -0.49
C LEU A 49 -7.50 2.99 -1.95
N GLY A 50 -8.08 2.23 -2.87
CA GLY A 50 -7.92 2.43 -4.30
C GLY A 50 -9.24 2.59 -5.05
N PRO A 51 -9.15 2.95 -6.34
CA PRO A 51 -10.33 3.25 -7.14
C PRO A 51 -11.28 2.05 -7.25
N ALA A 52 -10.75 0.82 -7.27
CA ALA A 52 -11.58 -0.39 -7.27
C ALA A 52 -12.31 -0.63 -5.93
N ASP A 53 -11.75 -0.18 -4.80
CA ASP A 53 -12.44 -0.25 -3.51
C ASP A 53 -13.65 0.68 -3.50
N ILE A 54 -13.47 1.90 -4.01
CA ILE A 54 -14.51 2.93 -4.10
C ILE A 54 -15.58 2.50 -5.12
N GLY A 55 -15.15 1.97 -6.28
CA GLY A 55 -16.06 1.48 -7.31
C GLY A 55 -16.96 0.36 -6.81
N ASP A 56 -16.40 -0.59 -6.05
CA ASP A 56 -17.18 -1.67 -5.44
C ASP A 56 -18.23 -1.13 -4.46
N VAL A 57 -17.83 -0.24 -3.55
CA VAL A 57 -18.74 0.41 -2.58
C VAL A 57 -19.85 1.16 -3.30
N GLY A 58 -19.51 1.94 -4.32
CA GLY A 58 -20.49 2.71 -5.11
C GLY A 58 -21.46 1.80 -5.85
N SER A 59 -20.95 0.75 -6.51
CA SER A 59 -21.79 -0.21 -7.24
C SER A 59 -22.71 -1.00 -6.29
N THR A 60 -22.24 -1.32 -5.09
CA THR A 60 -23.02 -1.98 -4.05
C THR A 60 -24.13 -1.05 -3.54
N ALA A 61 -23.79 0.21 -3.25
CA ALA A 61 -24.77 1.21 -2.83
C ALA A 61 -25.87 1.39 -3.91
N ALA A 62 -25.49 1.43 -5.18
CA ALA A 62 -26.43 1.47 -6.29
C ALA A 62 -27.30 0.19 -6.36
N GLY A 63 -26.69 -0.99 -6.21
CA GLY A 63 -27.40 -2.27 -6.12
C GLY A 63 -28.48 -2.24 -5.05
N ILE A 64 -28.11 -1.85 -3.84
CA ILE A 64 -29.03 -1.76 -2.69
C ILE A 64 -30.15 -0.75 -2.96
N ALA A 65 -29.82 0.42 -3.50
CA ALA A 65 -30.81 1.43 -3.86
C ALA A 65 -31.80 0.94 -4.93
N SER A 66 -31.37 0.01 -5.80
CA SER A 66 -32.20 -0.64 -6.82
C SER A 66 -32.93 -1.91 -6.33
N GLY A 67 -32.87 -2.21 -5.03
CA GLY A 67 -33.58 -3.35 -4.43
C GLY A 67 -32.80 -4.67 -4.39
N PHE A 68 -31.52 -4.68 -4.77
CA PHE A 68 -30.67 -5.84 -4.56
C PHE A 68 -30.21 -5.93 -3.10
N THR A 69 -29.92 -7.14 -2.64
CA THR A 69 -29.36 -7.37 -1.30
C THR A 69 -27.86 -7.59 -1.39
N GLU A 70 -27.11 -7.05 -0.43
CA GLU A 70 -25.69 -7.38 -0.27
C GLU A 70 -25.51 -8.89 0.02
N ALA A 71 -24.75 -9.56 -0.83
CA ALA A 71 -24.47 -10.99 -0.71
C ALA A 71 -23.10 -11.29 -0.10
N ASN A 72 -22.23 -10.27 0.07
CA ASN A 72 -20.92 -10.44 0.67
C ASN A 72 -21.04 -10.84 2.15
N PRO A 73 -20.63 -12.06 2.56
CA PRO A 73 -20.81 -12.53 3.93
C PRO A 73 -20.07 -11.70 4.98
N LEU A 74 -19.05 -10.92 4.59
CA LEU A 74 -18.30 -10.05 5.49
C LEU A 74 -19.10 -8.82 5.93
N VAL A 75 -20.09 -8.41 5.14
CA VAL A 75 -20.87 -7.18 5.36
C VAL A 75 -22.38 -7.37 5.20
N SER A 76 -22.85 -8.57 4.83
CA SER A 76 -24.28 -8.86 4.63
C SER A 76 -25.10 -8.67 5.90
N TRP A 77 -24.50 -8.89 7.08
CA TRP A 77 -25.10 -8.59 8.38
C TRP A 77 -25.47 -7.10 8.55
N ALA A 78 -24.84 -6.20 7.80
CA ALA A 78 -25.14 -4.77 7.83
C ALA A 78 -26.32 -4.39 6.91
N GLY A 79 -26.86 -5.34 6.13
CA GLY A 79 -28.00 -5.13 5.25
C GLY A 79 -27.82 -3.90 4.35
N GLY A 80 -28.78 -2.97 4.39
CA GLY A 80 -28.70 -1.72 3.63
C GLY A 80 -27.53 -0.80 4.00
N GLY A 81 -26.90 -1.00 5.17
CA GLY A 81 -25.70 -0.30 5.61
C GLY A 81 -24.38 -0.90 5.12
N ALA A 82 -24.42 -2.02 4.38
CA ALA A 82 -23.21 -2.69 3.87
C ALA A 82 -22.20 -1.77 3.14
N PRO A 83 -22.61 -0.79 2.32
CA PRO A 83 -21.66 0.11 1.65
C PRO A 83 -20.78 0.90 2.62
N LEU A 84 -21.31 1.27 3.79
CA LEU A 84 -20.55 1.98 4.83
C LEU A 84 -19.47 1.10 5.45
N MET A 85 -19.71 -0.21 5.50
CA MET A 85 -18.77 -1.19 6.06
C MET A 85 -17.74 -1.69 5.05
N LEU A 86 -18.01 -1.62 3.75
CA LEU A 86 -17.09 -2.12 2.72
C LEU A 86 -15.73 -1.39 2.73
N ILE A 87 -15.70 -0.07 2.93
CA ILE A 87 -14.44 0.68 3.01
C ILE A 87 -13.55 0.22 4.17
N PRO A 88 -14.01 0.23 5.44
CA PRO A 88 -13.18 -0.23 6.56
C PRO A 88 -12.84 -1.72 6.44
N VAL A 89 -13.75 -2.57 5.96
CA VAL A 89 -13.48 -4.00 5.77
C VAL A 89 -12.40 -4.23 4.72
N LYS A 90 -12.42 -3.53 3.58
CA LYS A 90 -11.37 -3.64 2.55
C LYS A 90 -10.03 -3.18 3.07
N TYR A 91 -10.00 -2.07 3.80
CA TYR A 91 -8.75 -1.59 4.42
C TYR A 91 -8.22 -2.61 5.44
N ALA A 92 -9.08 -3.16 6.28
CA ALA A 92 -8.74 -4.20 7.25
C ALA A 92 -8.24 -5.48 6.56
N ALA A 93 -8.86 -5.91 5.46
CA ALA A 93 -8.42 -7.07 4.68
C ALA A 93 -7.00 -6.87 4.13
N LYS A 94 -6.69 -5.69 3.60
CA LYS A 94 -5.33 -5.36 3.15
C LYS A 94 -4.33 -5.37 4.32
N LYS A 95 -4.71 -4.83 5.48
CA LYS A 95 -3.88 -4.87 6.69
C LYS A 95 -3.65 -6.30 7.19
N ALA A 96 -4.67 -7.15 7.15
CA ALA A 96 -4.58 -8.55 7.53
C ALA A 96 -3.60 -9.32 6.63
N LEU A 97 -3.66 -9.10 5.30
CA LEU A 97 -2.69 -9.66 4.36
C LEU A 97 -1.25 -9.21 4.69
N VAL A 98 -1.07 -7.94 5.03
CA VAL A 98 0.24 -7.42 5.43
C VAL A 98 0.70 -8.01 6.76
N SER A 99 -0.19 -8.21 7.74
CA SER A 99 0.19 -8.81 9.03
C SER A 99 0.67 -10.26 8.91
N ILE A 100 0.23 -10.99 7.88
CA ILE A 100 0.71 -12.35 7.59
C ILE A 100 1.94 -12.38 6.66
N GLY A 101 2.58 -11.23 6.42
CA GLY A 101 3.84 -11.13 5.68
C GLY A 101 3.72 -10.75 4.20
N THR A 102 2.51 -10.48 3.70
CA THR A 102 2.34 -10.00 2.31
C THR A 102 2.86 -8.57 2.18
N LYS A 103 3.56 -8.25 1.09
CA LYS A 103 3.97 -6.86 0.82
C LYS A 103 2.73 -5.97 0.59
N PRO A 104 2.73 -4.71 1.06
CA PRO A 104 1.57 -3.82 0.90
C PRO A 104 1.11 -3.65 -0.56
N ALA A 105 2.04 -3.58 -1.52
CA ALA A 105 1.71 -3.49 -2.94
C ALA A 105 0.91 -4.71 -3.42
N ARG A 106 1.33 -5.93 -3.02
CA ARG A 106 0.61 -7.17 -3.32
C ARG A 106 -0.74 -7.25 -2.61
N ALA A 107 -0.81 -6.86 -1.33
CA ALA A 107 -2.06 -6.82 -0.57
C ALA A 107 -3.09 -5.86 -1.20
N ASN A 108 -2.65 -4.65 -1.58
CA ASN A 108 -3.48 -3.68 -2.30
C ASN A 108 -4.00 -4.27 -3.61
N TRP A 109 -3.10 -4.83 -4.42
CA TRP A 109 -3.43 -5.43 -5.72
C TRP A 109 -4.47 -6.55 -5.59
N THR A 110 -4.32 -7.45 -4.61
CA THR A 110 -5.24 -8.58 -4.40
C THR A 110 -6.65 -8.09 -4.05
N VAL A 111 -6.76 -7.20 -3.06
CA VAL A 111 -8.06 -6.72 -2.58
C VAL A 111 -8.72 -5.80 -3.62
N GLU A 112 -7.95 -4.95 -4.31
CA GLU A 112 -8.49 -4.11 -5.39
C GLU A 112 -8.94 -4.92 -6.61
N THR A 113 -8.26 -6.03 -6.93
CA THR A 113 -8.68 -6.93 -8.01
C THR A 113 -10.02 -7.60 -7.69
N ALA A 114 -10.19 -8.09 -6.45
CA ALA A 114 -11.46 -8.64 -6.00
C ALA A 114 -12.56 -7.56 -5.93
N GLY A 115 -12.21 -6.34 -5.50
CA GLY A 115 -13.13 -5.19 -5.55
C GLY A 115 -13.58 -4.87 -6.96
N MET A 116 -12.67 -4.92 -7.95
CA MET A 116 -13.03 -4.65 -9.33
C MET A 116 -13.93 -5.74 -9.94
N PHE A 117 -13.72 -7.00 -9.55
CA PHE A 117 -14.63 -8.09 -9.89
C PHE A 117 -16.06 -7.76 -9.41
N ALA A 118 -16.21 -7.48 -8.13
CA ALA A 118 -17.50 -7.20 -7.51
C ALA A 118 -18.16 -5.94 -8.12
N ALA A 119 -17.37 -4.88 -8.33
CA ALA A 119 -17.85 -3.65 -8.95
C ALA A 119 -18.47 -3.88 -10.33
N CYS A 120 -17.74 -4.55 -11.23
CA CYS A 120 -18.25 -4.83 -12.57
C CYS A 120 -19.40 -5.83 -12.58
N ASN A 121 -19.38 -6.83 -11.70
CA ASN A 121 -20.49 -7.77 -11.55
C ASN A 121 -21.78 -7.03 -11.13
N ASN A 122 -21.70 -6.15 -10.13
CA ASN A 122 -22.83 -5.35 -9.66
C ASN A 122 -23.36 -4.43 -10.77
N ILE A 123 -22.47 -3.76 -11.51
CA ILE A 123 -22.85 -2.92 -12.65
C ILE A 123 -23.56 -3.75 -13.73
N ALA A 124 -23.06 -4.95 -14.04
CA ALA A 124 -23.68 -5.82 -15.02
C ALA A 124 -25.07 -6.30 -14.58
N LEU A 125 -25.26 -6.64 -13.30
CA LEU A 125 -26.56 -6.98 -12.74
C LEU A 125 -27.54 -5.79 -12.79
N LEU A 126 -27.07 -4.60 -12.42
CA LEU A 126 -27.86 -3.36 -12.50
C LEU A 126 -28.28 -3.02 -13.93
N ALA A 127 -27.45 -3.36 -14.92
CA ALA A 127 -27.76 -3.20 -16.34
C ALA A 127 -28.75 -4.26 -16.87
N GLY A 128 -29.28 -5.13 -16.01
CA GLY A 128 -30.22 -6.20 -16.39
C GLY A 128 -29.54 -7.50 -16.85
N GLY A 129 -28.23 -7.65 -16.62
CA GLY A 129 -27.50 -8.87 -16.92
C GLY A 129 -27.95 -10.04 -16.04
N VAL A 130 -28.03 -11.24 -16.63
CA VAL A 130 -28.29 -12.47 -15.88
C VAL A 130 -27.04 -12.90 -15.09
N PRO A 131 -27.17 -13.60 -13.95
CA PRO A 131 -26.05 -13.87 -13.05
C PRO A 131 -24.80 -14.51 -13.70
N PRO A 132 -24.91 -15.53 -14.58
CA PRO A 132 -23.73 -16.10 -15.23
C PRO A 132 -22.98 -15.10 -16.11
N ALA A 133 -23.71 -14.23 -16.83
CA ALA A 133 -23.10 -13.21 -17.69
C ALA A 133 -22.45 -12.10 -16.86
N ALA A 134 -23.09 -11.68 -15.77
CA ALA A 134 -22.54 -10.68 -14.84
C ALA A 134 -21.23 -11.15 -14.19
N ILE A 135 -21.17 -12.43 -13.77
CA ILE A 135 -19.94 -13.05 -13.26
C ILE A 135 -18.83 -13.03 -14.32
N GLY A 136 -19.17 -13.37 -15.57
CA GLY A 136 -18.23 -13.32 -16.70
C GLY A 136 -17.65 -11.91 -16.91
N ILE A 137 -18.50 -10.89 -16.88
CA ILE A 137 -18.07 -9.48 -16.97
C ILE A 137 -17.18 -9.08 -15.79
N GLY A 138 -17.56 -9.46 -14.58
CA GLY A 138 -16.75 -9.26 -13.37
C GLY A 138 -15.36 -9.87 -13.52
N ALA A 139 -15.27 -11.11 -14.00
CA ALA A 139 -14.00 -11.81 -14.21
C ALA A 139 -13.11 -11.09 -15.23
N VAL A 140 -13.68 -10.63 -16.36
CA VAL A 140 -12.93 -9.86 -17.37
C VAL A 140 -12.39 -8.56 -16.79
N CYS A 141 -13.21 -7.80 -16.04
CA CYS A 141 -12.75 -6.58 -15.38
C CYS A 141 -11.62 -6.85 -14.38
N ALA A 142 -11.73 -7.92 -13.60
CA ALA A 142 -10.70 -8.31 -12.63
C ALA A 142 -9.38 -8.62 -13.31
N ILE A 143 -9.39 -9.40 -14.41
CA ILE A 143 -8.20 -9.74 -15.19
C ILE A 143 -7.56 -8.47 -15.77
N ALA A 144 -8.36 -7.62 -16.43
CA ALA A 144 -7.87 -6.38 -17.04
C ALA A 144 -7.27 -5.43 -15.98
N PHE A 145 -7.95 -5.24 -14.86
CA PHE A 145 -7.46 -4.41 -13.76
C PHE A 145 -6.20 -4.99 -13.13
N SER A 146 -6.16 -6.30 -12.90
CA SER A 146 -5.02 -7.03 -12.34
C SER A 146 -3.76 -6.82 -13.16
N GLN A 147 -3.85 -6.98 -14.49
CA GLN A 147 -2.72 -6.76 -15.40
C GLN A 147 -2.32 -5.29 -15.44
N ASN A 148 -3.28 -4.38 -15.59
CA ASN A 148 -3.00 -2.94 -15.70
C ASN A 148 -2.35 -2.38 -14.41
N SER A 149 -2.90 -2.73 -13.25
CA SER A 149 -2.40 -2.25 -11.95
C SER A 149 -1.00 -2.79 -11.65
N ARG A 150 -0.73 -4.07 -11.95
CA ARG A 150 0.60 -4.67 -11.85
C ARG A 150 1.59 -3.97 -12.77
N ASN A 151 1.28 -3.85 -14.06
CA ASN A 151 2.15 -3.21 -15.05
C ASN A 151 2.46 -1.76 -14.68
N ARG A 152 1.45 -1.02 -14.18
CA ARG A 152 1.62 0.35 -13.72
C ARG A 152 2.57 0.44 -12.52
N TYR A 153 2.42 -0.45 -11.55
CA TYR A 153 3.32 -0.51 -10.40
C TYR A 153 4.76 -0.83 -10.81
N GLU A 154 4.93 -1.85 -11.66
CA GLU A 154 6.23 -2.30 -12.17
C GLU A 154 6.95 -1.18 -12.93
N ARG A 155 6.24 -0.48 -13.84
CA ARG A 155 6.79 0.67 -14.58
C ARG A 155 7.15 1.84 -13.67
N ARG A 156 6.39 2.09 -12.62
CA ARG A 156 6.60 3.22 -11.71
C ARG A 156 7.75 2.98 -10.73
N THR A 157 7.89 1.76 -10.25
CA THR A 157 8.81 1.43 -9.14
C THR A 157 10.04 0.64 -9.55
N GLY A 158 10.05 0.06 -10.77
CA GLY A 158 11.10 -0.83 -11.23
C GLY A 158 11.14 -2.17 -10.48
N ARG A 159 10.08 -2.54 -9.75
CA ARG A 159 9.99 -3.73 -8.91
C ARG A 159 8.70 -4.50 -9.16
N THR A 160 8.71 -5.79 -8.90
CA THR A 160 7.50 -6.61 -8.80
C THR A 160 6.68 -6.23 -7.57
N LEU A 161 5.40 -6.65 -7.52
CA LEU A 161 4.52 -6.43 -6.36
C LEU A 161 5.07 -7.03 -5.06
N ASP A 162 5.93 -8.04 -5.15
CA ASP A 162 6.59 -8.70 -4.02
C ASP A 162 7.92 -7.99 -3.62
N GLY A 163 8.29 -6.94 -4.37
CA GLY A 163 9.43 -6.08 -4.08
C GLY A 163 10.75 -6.50 -4.74
N ALA A 164 10.76 -7.58 -5.52
CA ALA A 164 11.94 -7.97 -6.28
C ALA A 164 12.23 -6.95 -7.39
N PRO A 165 13.49 -6.58 -7.65
CA PRO A 165 13.83 -5.74 -8.79
C PRO A 165 13.41 -6.43 -10.09
N LEU A 166 12.83 -5.67 -11.02
CA LEU A 166 12.63 -6.16 -12.37
C LEU A 166 14.01 -6.38 -12.98
N ALA A 167 14.24 -7.56 -13.57
CA ALA A 167 15.44 -7.78 -14.35
C ALA A 167 15.49 -6.67 -15.40
N GLN A 168 16.48 -5.78 -15.31
CA GLN A 168 16.72 -4.82 -16.36
C GLN A 168 17.04 -5.65 -17.60
N THR A 169 16.09 -5.75 -18.52
CA THR A 169 16.40 -6.13 -19.89
C THR A 169 17.33 -5.04 -20.38
N ARG A 170 18.64 -5.28 -20.28
CA ARG A 170 19.66 -4.46 -20.91
C ARG A 170 19.33 -4.56 -22.39
N VAL A 171 18.62 -3.55 -22.91
CA VAL A 171 18.54 -3.34 -24.36
C VAL A 171 19.97 -3.00 -24.74
N GLN A 172 20.66 -3.99 -25.32
CA GLN A 172 21.91 -3.76 -26.05
C GLN A 172 21.58 -3.05 -27.36
#